data_AF-A0A961RNR5-F1
#
_entry.id   AF-A0A961RNR5-F1
#
_cell.length_a   1.000
_cell.length_b   1.000
_cell.length_c   1.000
_cell.angle_alpha   90.00
_cell.angle_beta   90.00
_cell.angle_gamma   90.00
#
_symmetry.space_group_name_H-M   'P 1'
#
loop_
_entity.id
_entity.type
_entity.pdbx_description
1 polymer ?
#
loop_
_entity_poly.entity_id
_entity_poly.type
_entity_poly.pdbx_seq_one_letter_code
_entity_poly.pdbx_strand_id
1 'polypeptide(L)' 'MRKLISVMASLVVGASVLAGPAMAQDKGTVGIAMPTKSSARWISDGDSMVKQFQEAGYETDLQYAEDDIPNQLAQIE' A
#
# COMPACT_ATOMS: atom_id res chain seq x y z
N MET A 1 -35.70 -27.66 -23.54
CA MET A 1 -34.87 -27.42 -22.33
C MET A 1 -33.35 -27.41 -22.60
N ARG A 2 -32.78 -28.36 -23.38
CA ARG A 2 -31.33 -28.38 -23.68
C ARG A 2 -30.81 -27.15 -24.44
N LYS A 3 -31.59 -26.59 -25.37
CA LYS A 3 -31.24 -25.34 -26.09
C LYS A 3 -31.29 -24.08 -25.21
N LEU A 4 -32.12 -24.06 -24.17
CA LEU A 4 -32.23 -22.94 -23.22
C LEU A 4 -31.03 -22.91 -22.26
N ILE A 5 -30.54 -24.08 -21.83
CA ILE A 5 -29.33 -24.22 -21.03
C ILE A 5 -28.09 -23.76 -21.82
N SER A 6 -28.03 -24.08 -23.11
CA SER A 6 -26.92 -23.67 -23.99
C SER A 6 -26.84 -22.14 -24.18
N VAL A 7 -27.97 -21.44 -24.19
CA VAL A 7 -28.01 -19.98 -24.38
C VAL A 7 -27.63 -19.22 -23.10
N MET A 8 -28.02 -19.74 -21.92
CA MET A 8 -27.57 -19.18 -20.65
C MET A 8 -26.07 -19.38 -20.41
N ALA A 9 -25.50 -20.53 -20.82
CA ALA A 9 -24.07 -20.79 -20.68
C ALA A 9 -23.22 -19.84 -21.55
N SER A 10 -23.69 -19.49 -22.76
CA SER A 10 -23.03 -18.50 -23.62
C SER A 10 -23.14 -17.06 -23.09
N LEU A 11 -24.21 -16.73 -22.37
CA LEU A 11 -24.41 -15.36 -21.84
C LEU A 11 -23.49 -15.07 -20.65
N VAL A 12 -23.21 -16.08 -19.80
CA VAL A 12 -22.30 -15.93 -18.64
C VAL A 12 -20.84 -15.84 -19.08
N VAL A 13 -20.44 -16.51 -20.16
CA VAL A 13 -19.08 -16.39 -20.73
C VAL A 13 -18.89 -15.08 -21.50
N GLY A 14 -19.96 -14.49 -22.06
CA GLY A 14 -19.88 -13.20 -22.75
C GLY A 14 -19.70 -12.00 -21.82
N ALA A 15 -20.20 -12.07 -20.58
CA ALA A 15 -20.16 -10.96 -19.62
C ALA A 15 -18.76 -10.72 -19.03
N SER A 16 -17.90 -11.74 -18.95
CA SER A 16 -16.53 -11.61 -18.43
C SER A 16 -15.55 -11.00 -19.44
N VAL A 17 -15.88 -10.97 -20.73
CA VAL A 17 -15.04 -10.39 -21.80
C VAL A 17 -15.14 -8.85 -21.88
N LEU A 18 -16.19 -8.26 -21.27
CA LEU A 18 -16.38 -6.80 -21.22
C LEU A 18 -15.75 -6.15 -19.98
N ALA A 19 -15.30 -6.93 -19.00
CA ALA A 19 -14.49 -6.41 -17.91
C ALA A 19 -13.06 -6.22 -18.42
N GLY A 20 -12.74 -4.99 -18.85
CA GLY A 20 -11.36 -4.60 -19.14
C GLY A 20 -10.44 -4.92 -17.95
N PRO A 21 -9.14 -5.13 -18.18
CA PRO A 21 -8.21 -5.46 -17.10
C PRO A 21 -8.33 -4.40 -16.00
N ALA A 22 -8.71 -4.83 -14.80
CA ALA A 22 -8.65 -4.00 -13.62
C ALA A 22 -7.16 -3.73 -13.35
N MET A 23 -6.70 -2.54 -13.72
CA MET A 23 -5.36 -2.08 -13.39
C MET A 23 -5.32 -1.94 -11.87
N ALA A 24 -4.55 -2.80 -11.20
CA ALA A 24 -4.33 -2.66 -9.77
C ALA A 24 -3.68 -1.29 -9.54
N GLN A 25 -4.39 -0.39 -8.87
CA GLN A 25 -3.86 0.91 -8.52
C GLN A 25 -2.72 0.72 -7.52
N ASP A 26 -1.64 1.47 -7.70
CA ASP A 26 -0.57 1.54 -6.71
C ASP A 26 -1.17 1.88 -5.32
N LYS A 27 -0.69 1.21 -4.28
CA LYS A 27 -1.15 1.44 -2.91
C LYS A 27 -0.67 2.78 -2.34
N GLY A 28 0.32 3.41 -3.00
CA GLY A 28 0.90 4.68 -2.62
C GLY A 28 2.00 4.54 -1.56
N THR A 29 2.46 5.70 -1.09
CA THR A 29 3.60 5.83 -0.18
C THR A 29 3.14 6.19 1.24
N VAL A 30 3.74 5.57 2.25
CA VAL A 30 3.55 5.88 3.68
C VAL A 30 4.76 6.64 4.21
N GLY A 31 4.56 7.86 4.69
CA GLY A 31 5.58 8.65 5.40
C GLY A 31 5.70 8.25 6.87
N ILE A 32 6.93 8.09 7.35
CA ILE A 32 7.28 7.62 8.70
C ILE A 32 8.31 8.59 9.29
N ALA A 33 7.88 9.51 10.16
CA ALA A 33 8.75 10.49 10.81
C ALA A 33 9.11 10.06 12.24
N MET A 34 10.33 9.56 12.45
CA MET A 34 10.85 9.15 13.75
C MET A 34 11.57 10.30 14.47
N PRO A 35 11.51 10.39 15.81
CA PRO A 35 12.07 11.52 16.52
C PRO A 35 13.61 11.54 16.48
N THR A 36 14.30 10.40 16.65
CA THR A 36 15.75 10.38 16.87
C THR A 36 16.36 9.01 16.62
N LYS A 37 17.65 8.95 16.28
CA LYS A 37 18.43 7.70 16.24
C LYS A 37 19.18 7.42 17.54
N SER A 38 19.17 8.36 18.49
CA SER A 38 19.86 8.19 19.78
C SER A 38 19.27 7.07 20.64
N SER A 39 17.97 6.77 20.48
CA SER A 39 17.28 5.69 21.17
C SER A 39 17.06 4.50 20.23
N ALA A 40 17.63 3.35 20.58
CA ALA A 40 17.53 2.11 19.82
C ALA A 40 16.07 1.67 19.58
N ARG A 41 15.14 2.05 20.47
CA ARG A 41 13.72 1.79 20.28
C ARG A 41 13.20 2.40 18.98
N TRP A 42 13.52 3.66 18.70
CA TRP A 42 13.01 4.35 17.51
C TRP A 42 13.59 3.80 16.21
N ILE A 43 14.83 3.31 16.26
CA ILE A 43 15.43 2.58 15.15
C ILE A 43 14.63 1.31 14.87
N SER A 44 14.40 0.49 15.90
CA SER A 44 13.63 -0.75 15.78
C SER A 44 12.19 -0.50 15.35
N ASP A 45 11.53 0.53 15.89
CA ASP A 45 10.15 0.88 15.57
C ASP A 45 10.06 1.34 14.09
N GLY A 46 10.98 2.19 13.64
CA GLY A 46 11.07 2.64 12.24
C GLY A 46 11.28 1.49 11.25
N ASP A 47 12.28 0.64 11.50
CA ASP A 47 12.59 -0.52 10.65
C ASP A 47 11.41 -1.51 10.60
N SER A 48 10.75 -1.73 11.73
CA SER A 48 9.58 -2.62 11.82
C SER A 48 8.39 -2.09 11.04
N MET A 49 8.15 -0.77 11.06
CA MET A 49 7.07 -0.15 10.27
C MET A 49 7.38 -0.21 8.78
N VAL A 50 8.60 0.14 8.36
CA VAL A 50 9.03 0.03 6.97
C VAL A 50 8.77 -1.37 6.43
N LYS A 51 9.23 -2.40 7.16
CA LYS A 51 9.03 -3.79 6.78
C LYS A 51 7.55 -4.14 6.63
N GLN A 52 6.72 -3.82 7.62
CA GLN A 52 5.29 -4.17 7.60
C GLN A 52 4.52 -3.47 6.47
N PHE A 53 4.81 -2.20 6.19
CA PHE A 53 4.15 -1.47 5.11
C PHE A 53 4.60 -1.95 3.73
N GLN A 54 5.89 -2.25 3.56
CA GLN A 54 6.40 -2.85 2.32
C GLN A 54 5.81 -4.25 2.08
N GLU A 55 5.73 -5.10 3.12
CA GLU A 55 5.05 -6.40 3.05
C GLU A 55 3.56 -6.26 2.71
N ALA A 56 2.91 -5.19 3.18
CA ALA A 56 1.55 -4.86 2.81
C ALA A 56 1.41 -4.24 1.41
N GLY A 57 2.52 -4.00 0.69
CA GLY A 57 2.57 -3.51 -0.68
C GLY A 57 2.54 -1.99 -0.85
N TYR A 58 2.90 -1.24 0.19
CA TYR A 58 3.09 0.22 0.12
C TYR A 58 4.56 0.57 -0.12
N GLU A 59 4.82 1.71 -0.73
CA GLU A 59 6.11 2.37 -0.62
C GLU A 59 6.26 3.05 0.74
N THR A 60 7.48 3.33 1.18
CA THR A 60 7.74 3.92 2.49
C THR A 60 8.82 4.98 2.43
N ASP A 61 8.60 6.10 3.11
CA ASP A 61 9.62 7.13 3.35
C ASP A 61 9.89 7.25 4.86
N LEU A 62 11.09 6.86 5.30
CA LEU A 62 11.49 6.87 6.70
C LEU A 62 12.51 7.97 6.95
N GLN A 63 12.13 8.92 7.80
CA GLN A 63 12.97 10.07 8.18
C GLN A 63 13.17 10.10 9.70
N TYR A 64 14.28 10.70 10.14
CA TYR A 64 14.60 10.91 11.56
C TYR A 64 14.89 12.39 11.81
N ALA A 65 14.30 12.97 12.85
CA ALA A 65 14.42 14.40 13.16
C ALA A 65 15.60 14.77 14.07
N GLU A 66 16.28 13.78 14.67
CA GLU A 66 17.36 13.97 15.65
C GLU A 66 16.97 14.89 16.83
N ASP A 67 15.78 14.67 17.38
CA ASP A 67 15.15 15.43 18.47
C ASP A 67 14.98 16.94 18.17
N ASP A 68 15.08 17.35 16.89
CA ASP A 68 14.83 18.72 16.44
C ASP A 68 13.37 18.89 16.00
N ILE A 69 12.61 19.66 16.81
CA ILE A 69 11.18 19.89 16.59
C ILE A 69 10.89 20.59 15.25
N PRO A 70 11.62 21.68 14.85
CA PRO A 70 11.44 22.29 13.54
C PRO A 70 11.65 21.33 12.37
N ASN A 71 12.70 20.50 12.42
CA ASN A 71 12.95 19.48 11.40
C ASN A 71 11.82 18.47 11.36
N GLN A 72 11.35 17.98 12.52
CA GLN A 72 10.25 17.01 12.54
C GLN A 72 8.96 17.58 11.94
N LEU A 73 8.66 18.87 12.18
CA LEU A 73 7.55 19.53 11.53
C LEU A 73 7.73 19.55 10.01
N ALA A 74 8.92 19.97 9.53
CA ALA A 74 9.23 20.02 8.10
C ALA A 74 9.24 18.64 7.40
N GLN A 75 9.46 17.55 8.15
CA GLN A 75 9.37 16.18 7.64
C GLN A 75 7.92 15.72 7.42
N ILE A 76 6.97 16.33 8.13
CA ILE A 76 5.53 15.98 8.08
C ILE A 76 4.78 16.81 7.02
N GLU A 77 5.27 18.02 6.73
CA GLU A 77 4.72 18.93 5.70
C GLU A 77 5.02 18.47 4.27
#